data_AF-B4FY48-F1
#
_entry.id   AF-B4FY48-F1
#
_cell.length_a   1.000
_cell.length_b   1.000
_cell.length_c   1.000
_cell.angle_alpha   90.00
_cell.angle_beta   90.00
_cell.angle_gamma   90.00
#
_symmetry.space_group_name_H-M   'P 1'
#
loop_
_entity.id
_entity.type
_entity.pdbx_description
1 polymer ?
#
loop_
_entity_poly.entity_id
_entity_poly.type
_entity_poly.pdbx_seq_one_letter_code
_entity_poly.pdbx_strand_id
1 'polypeptide(L)'
;MVLKYSVEITPNKASILSKILSVTVRSIQKDAEEKKASFNPRPYFRLFINWLYDLTTTDGHHDSSNFQVLTAFANAFHMLQPLRVPAWSFAWLELVSHRSFMPKLLMCNSQKGWPFFQRLLVALLKFMEPYLRNAELPEAMDLLYKGTMRVLLVLLHDFPEFLCDYHFSFCDVIPSSCIQMRNVILSAFPRNMRLPDPSTPNLKIDLLAEISIAPRIMSDVDGALKSKQLKTEVDEYLKRPEGSSFLSDLNQKLLLPQNEASVAGTRYNVPLINSLVFYVGIQAVQQLQLNKANPSASVQQINHISPMDIFQIGTATDIFRSLITSLDTEGRYLLLNAIANQLRYPNSHTHYYSFITLYLFSEATQEITQEQITRVLLERLIVNRPHPWGLLITFIELIKNPRYNFWSRSFTHCAPEIEKLFESVARSCGAKVVDEGISVQDGSH
;
A
#
# COMPACT_ATOMS: atom_id res chain seq x y z
N MET A 1 -3.35 -37.37 -20.00
CA MET A 1 -3.19 -38.83 -19.80
C MET A 1 -1.89 -39.19 -19.08
N VAL A 2 -0.69 -38.87 -19.62
CA VAL A 2 0.60 -39.22 -19.00
C VAL A 2 0.67 -38.85 -17.50
N LEU A 3 0.39 -37.61 -17.13
CA LEU A 3 0.41 -37.18 -15.72
C LEU A 3 -0.68 -37.83 -14.85
N LYS A 4 -1.85 -38.13 -15.43
CA LYS A 4 -3.01 -38.69 -14.70
C LYS A 4 -2.82 -40.19 -14.42
N TYR A 5 -2.31 -40.95 -15.39
CA TYR A 5 -2.23 -42.42 -15.36
C TYR A 5 -0.83 -43.00 -15.08
N SER A 6 0.18 -42.20 -14.72
CA SER A 6 1.41 -42.72 -14.13
C SER A 6 1.14 -43.25 -12.71
N VAL A 7 0.64 -44.48 -12.60
CA VAL A 7 0.22 -45.11 -11.33
C VAL A 7 1.39 -45.76 -10.58
N GLU A 8 2.55 -45.98 -11.20
CA GLU A 8 3.69 -46.66 -10.55
C GLU A 8 4.76 -45.74 -9.93
N ILE A 9 4.61 -44.41 -9.98
CA ILE A 9 5.62 -43.49 -9.41
C ILE A 9 4.99 -42.34 -8.63
N THR A 10 4.45 -42.69 -7.46
CA THR A 10 3.72 -41.79 -6.55
C THR A 10 4.52 -40.56 -6.06
N PRO A 11 5.87 -40.55 -5.95
CA PRO A 11 6.62 -39.30 -5.70
C PRO A 11 6.99 -38.49 -6.96
N ASN A 12 6.60 -38.90 -8.19
CA ASN A 12 7.17 -38.35 -9.44
C ASN A 12 6.22 -37.43 -10.23
N LYS A 13 4.92 -37.37 -9.92
CA LYS A 13 3.95 -36.57 -10.71
C LYS A 13 4.23 -35.06 -10.66
N ALA A 14 4.47 -34.50 -9.47
CA ALA A 14 4.80 -33.08 -9.31
C ALA A 14 6.17 -32.73 -9.94
N SER A 15 7.13 -33.65 -9.86
CA SER A 15 8.45 -33.52 -10.51
C SER A 15 8.34 -33.53 -12.03
N ILE A 16 7.56 -34.45 -12.60
CA ILE A 16 7.30 -34.53 -14.05
C ILE A 16 6.56 -33.27 -14.52
N LEU A 17 5.52 -32.82 -13.81
CA LEU A 17 4.81 -31.57 -14.12
C LEU A 17 5.79 -30.39 -14.14
N SER A 18 6.63 -30.26 -13.11
CA SER A 18 7.63 -29.18 -13.03
C SER A 18 8.63 -29.23 -14.19
N LYS A 19 9.05 -30.43 -14.63
CA LYS A 19 9.91 -30.60 -15.81
C LYS A 19 9.20 -30.19 -17.10
N ILE A 20 7.95 -30.62 -17.29
CA ILE A 20 7.13 -30.25 -18.47
C ILE A 20 6.95 -28.73 -18.53
N LEU A 21 6.57 -28.11 -17.42
CA LEU A 21 6.42 -26.66 -17.32
C LEU A 21 7.75 -25.95 -17.60
N SER A 22 8.86 -26.44 -17.03
CA SER A 22 10.20 -25.84 -17.26
C SER A 22 10.63 -25.90 -18.72
N VAL A 23 10.41 -27.02 -19.40
CA VAL A 23 10.68 -27.14 -20.85
C VAL A 23 9.78 -26.20 -21.62
N THR A 24 8.48 -26.15 -21.31
CA THR A 24 7.52 -25.27 -21.98
C THR A 24 7.88 -23.80 -21.82
N VAL A 25 8.25 -23.37 -20.61
CA VAL A 25 8.72 -22.01 -20.32
C VAL A 25 9.93 -21.65 -21.17
N ARG A 26 10.94 -22.54 -21.23
CA ARG A 26 12.13 -22.31 -22.07
C ARG A 26 11.78 -22.22 -23.56
N SER A 27 10.88 -23.09 -24.03
CA SER A 27 10.41 -23.05 -25.42
C SER A 27 9.69 -21.73 -25.75
N ILE A 28 8.86 -21.23 -24.84
CA ILE A 28 8.16 -19.93 -25.02
C ILE A 28 9.16 -18.78 -25.05
N GLN A 29 10.11 -18.76 -24.11
CA GLN A 29 11.14 -17.72 -24.05
C GLN A 29 11.97 -17.70 -25.33
N LYS A 30 12.39 -18.88 -25.82
CA LYS A 30 13.13 -19.03 -27.07
C LYS A 30 12.30 -18.59 -28.28
N ASP A 31 11.06 -19.03 -28.39
CA ASP A 31 10.18 -18.66 -29.51
C ASP A 31 9.92 -17.14 -29.54
N ALA A 32 9.73 -16.52 -28.37
CA ALA A 32 9.54 -15.07 -28.25
C ALA A 32 10.81 -14.29 -28.65
N GLU A 33 11.99 -14.79 -28.28
CA GLU A 33 13.28 -14.19 -28.65
C GLU A 33 13.54 -14.29 -30.16
N GLU A 34 13.25 -15.44 -30.76
CA GLU A 34 13.44 -15.69 -32.19
C GLU A 34 12.44 -14.90 -33.04
N LYS A 35 11.15 -14.91 -32.67
CA LYS A 35 10.08 -14.29 -33.47
C LYS A 35 9.87 -12.80 -33.20
N LYS A 36 10.27 -12.29 -32.03
CA LYS A 36 10.11 -10.88 -31.61
C LYS A 36 8.68 -10.38 -31.84
N ALA A 37 8.49 -9.40 -32.74
CA ALA A 37 7.18 -8.84 -33.07
C ALA A 37 6.18 -9.84 -33.67
N SER A 38 6.66 -10.95 -34.26
CA SER A 38 5.81 -12.00 -34.83
C SER A 38 5.45 -13.11 -33.84
N PHE A 39 5.89 -12.99 -32.57
CA PHE A 39 5.56 -13.96 -31.53
C PHE A 39 4.04 -14.04 -31.31
N ASN A 40 3.50 -15.25 -31.33
CA ASN A 40 2.06 -15.48 -31.14
C ASN A 40 1.82 -16.21 -29.80
N PRO A 41 1.23 -15.55 -28.80
CA PRO A 41 1.00 -16.17 -27.49
C PRO A 41 -0.15 -17.19 -27.50
N ARG A 42 -1.07 -17.15 -28.46
CA ARG A 42 -2.34 -17.91 -28.41
C ARG A 42 -2.17 -19.44 -28.27
N PRO A 43 -1.24 -20.11 -28.96
CA PRO A 43 -1.04 -21.56 -28.81
C PRO A 43 -0.63 -21.94 -27.38
N TYR A 44 0.31 -21.19 -26.80
CA TYR A 44 0.81 -21.42 -25.44
C TYR A 44 -0.25 -21.10 -24.38
N PHE A 45 -1.06 -20.06 -24.60
CA PHE A 45 -2.18 -19.73 -23.74
C PHE A 45 -3.18 -20.89 -23.67
N ARG A 46 -3.60 -21.40 -24.84
CA ARG A 46 -4.50 -22.57 -24.93
C ARG A 46 -3.92 -23.80 -24.26
N LEU A 47 -2.61 -24.01 -24.39
CA LEU A 47 -1.92 -25.13 -23.75
C LEU A 47 -2.00 -25.03 -22.23
N PHE A 48 -1.61 -23.88 -21.65
CA PHE A 48 -1.60 -23.68 -20.21
C PHE A 48 -3.01 -23.74 -19.61
N ILE A 49 -4.00 -23.11 -20.24
CA ILE A 49 -5.36 -23.08 -19.70
C ILE A 49 -6.00 -24.47 -19.69
N ASN A 50 -5.77 -25.28 -20.74
CA ASN A 50 -6.25 -26.64 -20.80
C ASN A 50 -5.56 -27.53 -19.76
N TRP A 51 -4.24 -27.41 -19.59
CA TRP A 51 -3.53 -28.15 -18.54
C TRP A 51 -4.00 -27.76 -17.14
N LEU A 52 -4.16 -26.46 -16.89
CA LEU A 52 -4.66 -25.98 -15.61
C LEU A 52 -6.07 -26.50 -15.33
N TYR A 53 -6.95 -26.45 -16.32
CA TYR A 53 -8.30 -27.01 -16.19
C TYR A 53 -8.23 -28.52 -15.89
N ASP A 54 -7.52 -29.29 -16.72
CA ASP A 54 -7.45 -30.75 -16.59
C ASP A 54 -6.82 -31.23 -15.29
N LEU A 55 -5.81 -30.51 -14.78
CA LEU A 55 -5.06 -30.90 -13.58
C LEU A 55 -5.69 -30.38 -12.28
N THR A 56 -6.63 -29.44 -12.36
CA THR A 56 -7.33 -28.89 -11.17
C THR A 56 -8.80 -29.30 -11.08
N THR A 57 -9.30 -30.10 -12.02
CA THR A 57 -10.69 -30.61 -12.06
C THR A 57 -10.80 -32.10 -11.74
N THR A 58 -9.69 -32.83 -11.59
CA THR A 58 -9.75 -34.27 -11.27
C THR A 58 -10.20 -34.53 -9.83
N ASP A 59 -11.28 -35.30 -9.74
CA ASP A 59 -12.00 -35.71 -8.53
C ASP A 59 -11.12 -36.40 -7.48
N GLY A 60 -11.18 -35.90 -6.24
CA GLY A 60 -10.53 -36.48 -5.06
C GLY A 60 -10.04 -35.41 -4.10
N HIS A 61 -10.55 -35.44 -2.86
CA HIS A 61 -10.38 -34.46 -1.78
C HIS A 61 -8.95 -34.30 -1.24
N HIS A 62 -7.94 -34.12 -2.09
CA HIS A 62 -6.55 -33.90 -1.67
C HIS A 62 -6.10 -32.47 -1.98
N ASP A 63 -6.46 -31.53 -1.10
CA ASP A 63 -6.03 -30.12 -1.14
C ASP A 63 -4.52 -29.96 -1.31
N SER A 64 -3.73 -30.91 -0.81
CA SER A 64 -2.27 -30.94 -0.94
C SER A 64 -1.78 -31.16 -2.38
N SER A 65 -2.44 -32.01 -3.17
CA SER A 65 -2.05 -32.29 -4.56
C SER A 65 -2.38 -31.11 -5.47
N ASN A 66 -3.57 -30.52 -5.29
CA ASN A 66 -3.98 -29.31 -6.00
C ASN A 66 -3.04 -28.13 -5.71
N PHE A 67 -2.58 -27.99 -4.47
CA PHE A 67 -1.61 -26.97 -4.11
C PHE A 67 -0.27 -27.10 -4.85
N GLN A 68 0.27 -28.32 -4.95
CA GLN A 68 1.53 -28.57 -5.68
C GLN A 68 1.39 -28.22 -7.16
N VAL A 69 0.25 -28.54 -7.77
CA VAL A 69 -0.04 -28.18 -9.16
C VAL A 69 -0.10 -26.65 -9.31
N LEU A 70 -0.91 -25.97 -8.50
CA LEU A 70 -1.08 -24.51 -8.57
C LEU A 70 0.23 -23.76 -8.33
N THR A 71 1.05 -24.21 -7.38
CA THR A 71 2.37 -23.60 -7.12
C THR A 71 3.37 -23.85 -8.24
N ALA A 72 3.33 -25.02 -8.89
CA ALA A 72 4.14 -25.29 -10.09
C ALA A 72 3.76 -24.34 -11.25
N PHE A 73 2.47 -24.11 -11.48
CA PHE A 73 2.00 -23.10 -12.45
C PHE A 73 2.39 -21.68 -12.05
N ALA A 74 2.25 -21.30 -10.77
CA ALA A 74 2.66 -19.98 -10.29
C ALA A 74 4.15 -19.72 -10.52
N ASN A 75 5.00 -20.73 -10.31
CA ASN A 75 6.43 -20.64 -10.60
C ASN A 75 6.68 -20.50 -12.11
N ALA A 76 5.99 -21.28 -12.95
CA ALA A 76 6.11 -21.18 -14.41
C ALA A 76 5.67 -19.80 -14.93
N PHE A 77 4.54 -19.27 -14.44
CA PHE A 77 4.08 -17.94 -14.79
C PHE A 77 5.04 -16.85 -14.31
N HIS A 78 5.64 -16.98 -13.13
CA HIS A 78 6.64 -16.02 -12.67
C HIS A 78 7.89 -16.02 -13.57
N MET A 79 8.34 -17.19 -14.04
CA MET A 79 9.43 -17.29 -15.01
C MET A 79 9.07 -16.70 -16.40
N LEU A 80 7.78 -16.61 -16.70
CA LEU A 80 7.23 -15.98 -17.92
C LEU A 80 6.69 -14.57 -17.65
N GLN A 81 7.11 -13.91 -16.56
CA GLN A 81 6.62 -12.57 -16.22
C GLN A 81 6.80 -11.57 -17.38
N PRO A 82 5.97 -10.51 -17.45
CA PRO A 82 6.00 -9.56 -18.56
C PRO A 82 7.36 -8.86 -18.78
N LEU A 83 8.13 -8.59 -17.71
CA LEU A 83 9.51 -8.07 -17.85
C LEU A 83 10.46 -9.03 -18.60
N ARG A 84 10.18 -10.34 -18.57
CA ARG A 84 10.98 -11.35 -19.27
C ARG A 84 10.48 -11.60 -20.69
N VAL A 85 9.16 -11.60 -20.89
CA VAL A 85 8.52 -11.82 -22.20
C VAL A 85 7.41 -10.77 -22.41
N PRO A 86 7.72 -9.55 -22.89
CA PRO A 86 6.73 -8.46 -22.98
C PRO A 86 5.53 -8.77 -23.88
N ALA A 87 5.76 -9.46 -25.01
CA ALA A 87 4.72 -9.87 -25.96
C ALA A 87 3.74 -10.94 -25.39
N TRP A 88 4.05 -11.50 -24.22
CA TRP A 88 3.20 -12.45 -23.49
C TRP A 88 2.28 -11.76 -22.47
N SER A 89 2.45 -10.45 -22.22
CA SER A 89 1.81 -9.71 -21.11
C SER A 89 0.28 -9.88 -21.01
N PHE A 90 -0.45 -9.79 -22.12
CA PHE A 90 -1.91 -9.97 -22.12
C PHE A 90 -2.32 -11.41 -21.79
N ALA A 91 -1.75 -12.39 -22.50
CA ALA A 91 -2.01 -13.81 -22.23
C ALA A 91 -1.59 -14.21 -20.81
N TRP A 92 -0.50 -13.64 -20.31
CA TRP A 92 -0.02 -13.81 -18.96
C TRP A 92 -1.03 -13.30 -17.94
N LEU A 93 -1.55 -12.08 -18.11
CA LEU A 93 -2.52 -11.49 -17.20
C LEU A 93 -3.79 -12.34 -17.18
N GLU A 94 -4.30 -12.73 -18.35
CA GLU A 94 -5.47 -13.60 -18.45
C GLU A 94 -5.29 -14.94 -17.72
N LEU A 95 -4.12 -15.58 -17.83
CA LEU A 95 -3.83 -16.84 -17.12
C LEU A 95 -3.72 -16.64 -15.61
N VAL A 96 -3.00 -15.60 -15.18
CA VAL A 96 -2.79 -15.30 -13.77
C VAL A 96 -4.09 -14.88 -13.11
N SER A 97 -4.99 -14.19 -13.78
CA SER A 97 -6.30 -13.81 -13.22
C SER A 97 -7.41 -14.83 -13.51
N HIS A 98 -7.11 -15.96 -14.14
CA HIS A 98 -8.14 -16.90 -14.56
C HIS A 98 -8.88 -17.52 -13.37
N ARG A 99 -10.20 -17.74 -13.50
CA ARG A 99 -11.06 -18.35 -12.47
C ARG A 99 -10.61 -19.73 -11.99
N SER A 100 -9.92 -20.49 -12.85
CA SER A 100 -9.36 -21.80 -12.49
C SER A 100 -7.99 -21.72 -11.81
N PHE A 101 -7.37 -20.53 -11.74
CA PHE A 101 -6.06 -20.32 -11.13
C PHE A 101 -6.15 -19.44 -9.88
N MET A 102 -6.48 -18.15 -10.04
CA MET A 102 -6.37 -17.13 -8.99
C MET A 102 -7.20 -17.48 -7.76
N PRO A 103 -8.54 -17.72 -7.85
CA PRO A 103 -9.34 -18.07 -6.68
C PRO A 103 -8.84 -19.37 -6.01
N LYS A 104 -8.52 -20.39 -6.80
CA LYS A 104 -8.04 -21.68 -6.28
C LYS A 104 -6.72 -21.51 -5.53
N LEU A 105 -5.77 -20.73 -6.06
CA LEU A 105 -4.49 -20.46 -5.40
C LEU A 105 -4.69 -19.64 -4.11
N LEU A 106 -5.55 -18.63 -4.14
CA LEU A 106 -5.81 -17.76 -2.99
C LEU A 106 -6.58 -18.46 -1.85
N MET A 107 -7.42 -19.44 -2.17
CA MET A 107 -8.19 -20.20 -1.18
C MET A 107 -7.47 -21.45 -0.66
N CYS A 108 -6.39 -21.90 -1.32
CA CYS A 108 -5.77 -23.17 -0.99
C CYS A 108 -5.00 -23.16 0.35
N ASN A 109 -5.15 -24.25 1.11
CA ASN A 109 -4.35 -24.59 2.30
C ASN A 109 -4.18 -23.43 3.29
N SER A 110 -5.27 -22.78 3.68
CA SER A 110 -5.24 -21.67 4.65
C SER A 110 -4.25 -20.57 4.26
N GLN A 111 -4.41 -20.01 3.06
CA GLN A 111 -3.64 -18.85 2.55
C GLN A 111 -2.17 -19.15 2.17
N LYS A 112 -1.72 -20.41 2.13
CA LYS A 112 -0.35 -20.76 1.71
C LYS A 112 -0.03 -20.39 0.26
N GLY A 113 -1.05 -20.19 -0.59
CA GLY A 113 -0.86 -19.73 -1.97
C GLY A 113 -0.61 -18.23 -2.11
N TRP A 114 -0.87 -17.44 -1.07
CA TRP A 114 -0.78 -15.98 -1.16
C TRP A 114 0.60 -15.45 -1.53
N PRO A 115 1.73 -15.93 -0.97
CA PRO A 115 3.06 -15.45 -1.37
C PRO A 115 3.34 -15.65 -2.87
N PHE A 116 2.84 -16.75 -3.45
CA PHE A 116 3.02 -17.02 -4.88
C PHE A 116 2.23 -16.02 -5.73
N PHE A 117 0.97 -15.75 -5.36
CA PHE A 117 0.14 -14.80 -6.08
C PHE A 117 0.62 -13.35 -5.90
N GLN A 118 1.07 -12.99 -4.70
CA GLN A 118 1.70 -11.71 -4.41
C GLN A 118 2.91 -11.47 -5.32
N ARG A 119 3.78 -12.47 -5.47
CA ARG A 119 4.95 -12.37 -6.35
C ARG A 119 4.57 -12.17 -7.82
N LEU A 120 3.49 -12.81 -8.29
CA LEU A 120 2.96 -12.59 -9.64
C LEU A 120 2.42 -11.17 -9.79
N LEU A 121 1.60 -10.70 -8.85
CA LEU A 121 1.03 -9.35 -8.92
C LEU A 121 2.12 -8.27 -8.87
N VAL A 122 3.15 -8.43 -8.01
CA VAL A 122 4.32 -7.55 -8.00
C VAL A 122 5.09 -7.60 -9.33
N ALA A 123 5.24 -8.76 -9.96
CA ALA A 123 5.88 -8.87 -11.26
C ALA A 123 5.14 -8.09 -12.36
N LEU A 124 3.81 -8.09 -12.33
CA LEU A 124 2.97 -7.27 -13.22
C LEU A 124 3.16 -5.77 -12.93
N LEU A 125 3.08 -5.38 -11.65
CA LEU A 125 3.21 -3.99 -11.26
C LEU A 125 4.60 -3.44 -11.62
N LYS A 126 5.67 -4.19 -11.40
CA LYS A 126 7.04 -3.81 -11.80
C LYS A 126 7.21 -3.65 -13.31
N PHE A 127 6.50 -4.44 -14.11
CA PHE A 127 6.50 -4.26 -15.57
C PHE A 127 5.82 -2.95 -15.99
N MET A 128 4.72 -2.60 -15.34
CA MET A 128 3.95 -1.41 -15.66
C MET A 128 4.56 -0.12 -15.08
N GLU A 129 5.31 -0.22 -13.99
CA GLU A 129 5.80 0.90 -13.19
C GLU A 129 6.46 2.04 -14.01
N PRO A 130 7.38 1.78 -14.96
CA PRO A 130 8.01 2.85 -15.72
C PRO A 130 7.03 3.65 -16.58
N TYR A 131 6.04 2.97 -17.18
CA TYR A 131 4.99 3.60 -17.99
C TYR A 131 4.02 4.40 -17.12
N LEU A 132 3.69 3.85 -15.95
CA LEU A 132 2.78 4.47 -14.99
C LEU A 132 3.37 5.73 -14.34
N ARG A 133 4.67 5.71 -14.03
CA ARG A 133 5.37 6.83 -13.40
C ARG A 133 5.30 8.08 -14.27
N ASN A 134 5.57 7.93 -15.57
CA ASN A 134 5.62 9.04 -16.51
C ASN A 134 4.26 9.39 -17.13
N ALA A 135 3.20 8.65 -16.78
CA ALA A 135 1.90 8.71 -17.46
C ALA A 135 1.98 8.50 -18.99
N GLU A 136 3.00 7.78 -19.44
CA GLU A 136 3.22 7.42 -20.84
C GLU A 136 2.53 6.09 -21.11
N LEU A 137 1.24 6.14 -21.44
CA LEU A 137 0.40 4.96 -21.66
C LEU A 137 0.06 4.79 -23.15
N PRO A 138 0.90 4.09 -23.93
CA PRO A 138 0.50 3.58 -25.24
C PRO A 138 -0.79 2.77 -25.12
N GLU A 139 -1.55 2.65 -26.21
CA GLU A 139 -2.85 1.94 -26.24
C GLU A 139 -2.78 0.54 -25.59
N ALA A 140 -1.72 -0.22 -25.87
CA ALA A 140 -1.50 -1.53 -25.26
C ALA A 140 -1.30 -1.45 -23.73
N MET A 141 -0.59 -0.44 -23.22
CA MET A 141 -0.39 -0.24 -21.79
C MET A 141 -1.66 0.27 -21.09
N ASP A 142 -2.46 1.12 -21.74
CA ASP A 142 -3.77 1.53 -21.23
C ASP A 142 -4.74 0.34 -21.11
N LEU A 143 -4.79 -0.54 -22.12
CA LEU A 143 -5.57 -1.78 -22.06
C LEU A 143 -5.08 -2.71 -20.95
N LEU A 144 -3.76 -2.85 -20.80
CA LEU A 144 -3.17 -3.64 -19.72
C LEU A 144 -3.52 -3.04 -18.35
N TYR A 145 -3.45 -1.71 -18.20
CA TYR A 145 -3.85 -1.00 -16.98
C TYR A 145 -5.32 -1.26 -16.62
N LYS A 146 -6.24 -1.15 -17.58
CA LYS A 146 -7.66 -1.47 -17.39
C LYS A 146 -7.84 -2.94 -16.96
N GLY A 147 -7.08 -3.86 -17.55
CA GLY A 147 -7.04 -5.27 -17.14
C GLY A 147 -6.58 -5.43 -15.68
N THR A 148 -5.45 -4.82 -15.32
CA THR A 148 -4.90 -4.85 -13.96
C THR A 148 -5.87 -4.28 -12.94
N MET A 149 -6.53 -3.16 -13.25
CA MET A 149 -7.55 -2.56 -12.39
C MET A 149 -8.75 -3.50 -12.17
N ARG A 150 -9.21 -4.21 -13.21
CA ARG A 150 -10.27 -5.23 -13.04
C ARG A 150 -9.84 -6.36 -12.11
N VAL A 151 -8.61 -6.84 -12.24
CA VAL A 151 -8.06 -7.87 -11.33
C VAL A 151 -8.01 -7.35 -9.89
N LEU A 152 -7.51 -6.12 -9.67
CA LEU A 152 -7.48 -5.51 -8.34
C LEU A 152 -8.86 -5.31 -7.74
N LEU A 153 -9.88 -4.95 -8.54
CA LEU A 153 -11.26 -4.82 -8.08
C LEU A 153 -11.87 -6.18 -7.69
N VAL A 154 -11.59 -7.25 -8.45
CA VAL A 154 -11.99 -8.61 -8.07
C VAL A 154 -11.30 -9.02 -6.77
N LEU A 155 -10.00 -8.74 -6.62
CA LEU A 155 -9.27 -9.02 -5.37
C LEU A 155 -9.83 -8.23 -4.20
N LEU A 156 -10.17 -6.96 -4.38
CA LEU A 156 -10.78 -6.13 -3.34
C LEU A 156 -12.13 -6.69 -2.90
N HIS A 157 -12.95 -7.17 -3.83
CA HIS A 157 -14.27 -7.72 -3.52
C HIS A 157 -14.19 -9.12 -2.89
N ASP A 158 -13.47 -10.06 -3.51
CA ASP A 158 -13.49 -11.48 -3.15
C ASP A 158 -12.42 -11.85 -2.11
N PHE A 159 -11.29 -11.15 -2.10
CA PHE A 159 -10.10 -11.45 -1.30
C PHE A 159 -9.48 -10.20 -0.63
N PRO A 160 -10.26 -9.34 0.06
CA PRO A 160 -9.74 -8.09 0.59
C PRO A 160 -8.61 -8.31 1.61
N GLU A 161 -8.63 -9.39 2.39
CA GLU A 161 -7.57 -9.70 3.36
C GLU A 161 -6.21 -9.93 2.68
N PHE A 162 -6.19 -10.47 1.45
CA PHE A 162 -4.95 -10.62 0.69
C PHE A 162 -4.35 -9.25 0.34
N LEU A 163 -5.18 -8.31 -0.11
CA LEU A 163 -4.72 -6.94 -0.37
C LEU A 163 -4.30 -6.24 0.93
N CYS A 164 -5.00 -6.48 2.04
CA CYS A 164 -4.67 -5.92 3.35
C CYS A 164 -3.27 -6.33 3.82
N ASP A 165 -2.99 -7.63 3.81
CA ASP A 165 -1.78 -8.23 4.38
C ASP A 165 -0.54 -7.91 3.54
N TYR A 166 -0.71 -7.68 2.23
CA TYR A 166 0.37 -7.36 1.29
C TYR A 166 0.37 -5.91 0.77
N HIS A 167 -0.48 -5.03 1.31
CA HIS A 167 -0.61 -3.64 0.84
C HIS A 167 0.73 -2.91 0.74
N PHE A 168 1.63 -3.15 1.71
CA PHE A 168 2.96 -2.54 1.76
C PHE A 168 3.75 -2.92 0.51
N SER A 169 3.88 -4.22 0.21
CA SER A 169 4.61 -4.70 -0.97
C SER A 169 4.07 -4.18 -2.30
N PHE A 170 2.75 -3.96 -2.40
CA PHE A 170 2.16 -3.40 -3.63
C PHE A 170 2.38 -1.89 -3.72
N CYS A 171 2.16 -1.15 -2.62
CA CYS A 171 2.36 0.28 -2.58
C CYS A 171 3.82 0.71 -2.71
N ASP A 172 4.76 -0.21 -2.48
CA ASP A 172 6.20 -0.02 -2.66
C ASP A 172 6.63 -0.07 -4.13
N VAL A 173 5.80 -0.66 -5.00
CA VAL A 173 6.05 -0.76 -6.44
C VAL A 173 5.18 0.23 -7.22
N ILE A 174 3.96 0.49 -6.77
CA ILE A 174 3.03 1.38 -7.47
C ILE A 174 3.46 2.85 -7.30
N PRO A 175 3.69 3.61 -8.39
CA PRO A 175 4.05 5.02 -8.31
C PRO A 175 3.04 5.84 -7.51
N SER A 176 3.50 6.90 -6.83
CA SER A 176 2.62 7.80 -6.08
C SER A 176 1.56 8.47 -6.96
N SER A 177 1.84 8.70 -8.24
CA SER A 177 0.88 9.21 -9.23
C SER A 177 -0.30 8.28 -9.51
N CYS A 178 -0.18 6.99 -9.23
CA CYS A 178 -1.22 5.98 -9.49
C CYS A 178 -2.25 5.91 -8.37
N ILE A 179 -2.86 7.06 -8.06
CA ILE A 179 -3.74 7.26 -6.91
C ILE A 179 -4.88 6.24 -6.87
N GLN A 180 -5.62 6.07 -7.97
CA GLN A 180 -6.76 5.14 -8.02
C GLN A 180 -6.36 3.70 -7.70
N MET A 181 -5.20 3.26 -8.20
CA MET A 181 -4.70 1.91 -8.00
C MET A 181 -4.30 1.68 -6.54
N ARG A 182 -3.60 2.64 -5.94
CA ARG A 182 -3.26 2.61 -4.51
C ARG A 182 -4.51 2.65 -3.65
N ASN A 183 -5.49 3.49 -3.99
CA ASN A 183 -6.75 3.58 -3.26
C ASN A 183 -7.50 2.25 -3.24
N VAL A 184 -7.57 1.51 -4.36
CA VAL A 184 -8.20 0.18 -4.39
C VAL A 184 -7.52 -0.77 -3.39
N ILE A 185 -6.19 -0.77 -3.31
CA ILE A 185 -5.43 -1.62 -2.37
C ILE A 185 -5.62 -1.15 -0.92
N LEU A 186 -5.48 0.15 -0.67
CA LEU A 186 -5.51 0.75 0.66
C LEU A 186 -6.93 0.80 1.27
N SER A 187 -7.96 0.66 0.44
CA SER A 187 -9.35 0.55 0.87
C SER A 187 -9.75 -0.88 1.25
N ALA A 188 -8.87 -1.88 1.05
CA ALA A 188 -9.15 -3.23 1.49
C ALA A 188 -9.15 -3.31 3.03
N PHE A 189 -10.08 -4.08 3.60
CA PHE A 189 -10.20 -4.33 5.03
C PHE A 189 -10.75 -5.73 5.32
N PRO A 190 -10.53 -6.31 6.52
CA PRO A 190 -11.05 -7.63 6.87
C PRO A 190 -12.58 -7.72 6.77
N ARG A 191 -13.12 -8.77 6.11
CA ARG A 191 -14.57 -8.88 5.85
C ARG A 191 -15.46 -8.94 7.09
N ASN A 192 -14.90 -9.40 8.21
CA ASN A 192 -15.61 -9.47 9.49
C ASN A 192 -15.66 -8.14 10.24
N MET A 193 -14.98 -7.11 9.74
CA MET A 193 -15.01 -5.76 10.31
C MET A 193 -16.17 -4.94 9.74
N ARG A 194 -16.86 -4.19 10.60
CA ARG A 194 -17.84 -3.19 10.18
C ARG A 194 -17.22 -1.80 10.34
N LEU A 195 -17.04 -1.11 9.24
CA LEU A 195 -16.50 0.25 9.25
C LEU A 195 -17.56 1.22 9.80
N PRO A 196 -17.23 2.05 10.80
CA PRO A 196 -18.07 3.18 11.17
C PRO A 196 -18.18 4.15 9.99
N ASP A 197 -19.37 4.70 9.73
CA ASP A 197 -19.51 5.72 8.67
C ASP A 197 -18.74 7.00 9.05
N PRO A 198 -17.72 7.42 8.28
CA PRO A 198 -16.98 8.66 8.53
C PRO A 198 -17.84 9.92 8.62
N SER A 199 -19.03 9.88 8.01
CA SER A 199 -19.99 10.98 7.97
C SER A 199 -20.82 11.10 9.26
N THR A 200 -20.70 10.13 10.19
CA THR A 200 -21.45 10.13 11.45
C THR A 200 -21.07 11.35 12.29
N PRO A 201 -22.03 12.23 12.67
CA PRO A 201 -21.74 13.37 13.53
C PRO A 201 -21.16 12.92 14.87
N ASN A 202 -20.11 13.62 15.33
CA ASN A 202 -19.45 13.35 16.61
C ASN A 202 -18.94 11.90 16.77
N LEU A 203 -18.49 11.27 15.67
CA LEU A 203 -17.84 9.96 15.71
C LEU A 203 -16.61 10.01 16.61
N LYS A 204 -16.66 9.30 17.74
CA LYS A 204 -15.55 9.22 18.70
C LYS A 204 -14.61 8.08 18.32
N ILE A 205 -13.63 8.39 17.47
CA ILE A 205 -12.65 7.42 16.96
C ILE A 205 -11.88 6.76 18.10
N ASP A 206 -11.52 7.51 19.15
CA ASP A 206 -10.76 7.02 20.30
C ASP A 206 -11.51 5.95 21.13
N LEU A 207 -12.80 5.76 20.89
CA LEU A 207 -13.62 4.73 21.57
C LEU A 207 -13.73 3.42 20.78
N LEU A 208 -13.22 3.38 19.54
CA LEU A 208 -13.24 2.16 18.73
C LEU A 208 -12.26 1.15 19.32
N ALA A 209 -12.69 -0.09 19.57
CA ALA A 209 -11.81 -1.12 20.13
C ALA A 209 -10.68 -1.47 19.15
N GLU A 210 -10.97 -1.41 17.85
CA GLU A 210 -10.08 -1.79 16.76
C GLU A 210 -8.81 -0.92 16.70
N ILE A 211 -8.85 0.34 17.14
CA ILE A 211 -7.67 1.22 17.11
C ILE A 211 -6.55 0.75 18.05
N SER A 212 -6.84 -0.19 18.96
CA SER A 212 -5.81 -0.78 19.82
C SER A 212 -5.18 -2.03 19.20
N ILE A 213 -5.70 -2.52 18.08
CA ILE A 213 -5.29 -3.78 17.44
C ILE A 213 -4.37 -3.47 16.26
N ALA A 214 -3.17 -4.06 16.26
CA ALA A 214 -2.25 -3.94 15.13
C ALA A 214 -2.76 -4.72 13.90
N PRO A 215 -2.69 -4.16 12.68
CA PRO A 215 -3.04 -4.87 11.48
C PRO A 215 -2.05 -6.00 11.20
N ARG A 216 -2.51 -7.09 10.58
CA ARG A 216 -1.63 -8.15 10.10
C ARG A 216 -0.85 -7.68 8.87
N ILE A 217 0.44 -8.00 8.82
CA ILE A 217 1.35 -7.64 7.73
C ILE A 217 2.14 -8.88 7.33
N MET A 218 2.10 -9.22 6.05
CA MET A 218 2.84 -10.37 5.48
C MET A 218 3.98 -9.94 4.54
N SER A 219 4.19 -8.64 4.38
CA SER A 219 5.28 -8.08 3.57
C SER A 219 6.57 -7.97 4.37
N ASP A 220 7.71 -8.03 3.70
CA ASP A 220 9.00 -7.66 4.27
C ASP A 220 9.09 -6.13 4.39
N VAL A 221 8.83 -5.61 5.58
CA VAL A 221 8.77 -4.16 5.85
C VAL A 221 10.11 -3.55 6.26
N ASP A 222 11.05 -4.37 6.74
CA ASP A 222 12.35 -3.90 7.23
C ASP A 222 13.53 -4.30 6.33
N GLY A 223 13.28 -5.04 5.24
CA GLY A 223 14.27 -5.42 4.23
C GLY A 223 15.07 -4.24 3.67
N ALA A 224 14.42 -3.13 3.30
CA ALA A 224 15.13 -1.96 2.79
C ALA A 224 16.05 -1.33 3.85
N LEU A 225 15.58 -1.22 5.11
CA LEU A 225 16.39 -0.71 6.23
C LEU A 225 17.60 -1.60 6.51
N LYS A 226 17.41 -2.93 6.51
CA LYS A 226 18.49 -3.91 6.67
C LYS A 226 19.52 -3.80 5.55
N SER A 227 19.06 -3.68 4.30
CA SER A 227 19.94 -3.58 3.13
C SER A 227 20.84 -2.34 3.15
N LYS A 228 20.37 -1.25 3.77
CA LYS A 228 21.10 0.01 3.94
C LYS A 228 21.73 0.17 5.32
N GLN A 229 21.73 -0.88 6.15
CA GLN A 229 22.27 -0.90 7.51
C GLN A 229 21.66 0.17 8.45
N LEU A 230 20.49 0.71 8.09
CA LEU A 230 19.84 1.82 8.80
C LEU A 230 19.00 1.33 9.99
N LYS A 231 18.60 0.06 9.99
CA LYS A 231 17.72 -0.49 11.04
C LYS A 231 18.32 -0.34 12.44
N THR A 232 19.58 -0.72 12.60
CA THR A 232 20.28 -0.67 13.90
C THR A 232 20.40 0.76 14.40
N GLU A 233 20.72 1.71 13.51
CA GLU A 233 20.80 3.12 13.86
C GLU A 233 19.46 3.70 14.30
N VAL A 234 18.37 3.33 13.62
CA VAL A 234 17.00 3.70 14.03
C VAL A 234 16.69 3.12 15.41
N ASP A 235 16.99 1.84 15.65
CA ASP A 235 16.76 1.19 16.93
C ASP A 235 17.56 1.84 18.07
N GLU A 236 18.79 2.27 17.81
CA GLU A 236 19.65 2.98 18.75
C GLU A 236 19.12 4.38 19.04
N TYR A 237 18.77 5.14 17.99
CA TYR A 237 18.22 6.49 18.13
C TYR A 237 16.91 6.49 18.93
N LEU A 238 16.00 5.56 18.64
CA LEU A 238 14.72 5.45 19.36
C LEU A 238 14.92 5.15 20.86
N LYS A 239 16.01 4.48 21.24
CA LYS A 239 16.35 4.17 22.64
C LYS A 239 17.14 5.29 23.33
N ARG A 240 18.07 5.92 22.61
CA ARG A 240 19.04 6.90 23.13
C ARG A 240 19.28 7.99 22.07
N PRO A 241 18.43 9.02 22.04
CA PRO A 241 18.55 10.10 21.06
C PRO A 241 19.69 11.08 21.40
N GLU A 242 20.08 11.18 22.68
CA GLU A 242 21.06 12.16 23.17
C GLU A 242 22.44 11.97 22.51
N GLY A 243 22.98 13.05 21.92
CA GLY A 243 24.31 13.05 21.29
C GLY A 243 24.37 12.37 19.92
N SER A 244 23.24 11.92 19.36
CA SER A 244 23.19 11.25 18.06
C SER A 244 23.20 12.25 16.88
N SER A 245 24.08 12.02 15.89
CA SER A 245 24.03 12.70 14.59
C SER A 245 23.03 12.07 13.61
N PHE A 246 22.27 11.05 14.06
CA PHE A 246 21.40 10.26 13.18
C PHE A 246 20.45 11.13 12.35
N LEU A 247 19.75 12.09 12.98
CA LEU A 247 18.80 12.94 12.28
C LEU A 247 19.45 13.88 11.25
N SER A 248 20.67 14.38 11.51
CA SER A 248 21.37 15.23 10.55
C SER A 248 21.83 14.45 9.33
N ASP A 249 22.20 13.19 9.52
CA ASP A 249 22.74 12.34 8.46
C ASP A 249 21.63 11.65 7.65
N LEU A 250 20.43 11.52 8.24
CA LEU A 250 19.31 10.76 7.70
C LEU A 250 18.93 11.18 6.27
N ASN A 251 18.90 12.48 5.98
CA ASN A 251 18.55 12.98 4.66
C ASN A 251 19.45 12.44 3.55
N GLN A 252 20.76 12.38 3.81
CA GLN A 252 21.73 11.85 2.84
C GLN A 252 21.58 10.34 2.68
N LYS A 253 21.26 9.63 3.77
CA LYS A 253 21.03 8.17 3.74
C LYS A 253 19.78 7.78 2.96
N LEU A 254 18.82 8.70 2.80
CA LEU A 254 17.61 8.50 1.98
C LEU A 254 17.83 8.73 0.49
N LEU A 255 19.00 9.21 0.05
CA LEU A 255 19.30 9.45 -1.35
C LEU A 255 19.85 8.20 -2.05
N LEU A 256 19.54 8.10 -3.34
CA LEU A 256 20.12 7.10 -4.24
C LEU A 256 21.41 7.63 -4.86
N PRO A 257 22.38 6.74 -5.15
CA PRO A 257 23.45 7.05 -6.08
C PRO A 257 22.92 7.51 -7.45
N GLN A 258 23.62 8.38 -8.15
CA GLN A 258 23.15 9.04 -9.38
C GLN A 258 22.71 8.05 -10.49
N ASN A 259 23.41 6.92 -10.62
CA ASN A 259 23.06 5.86 -11.58
C ASN A 259 21.73 5.17 -11.24
N GLU A 260 21.47 4.92 -9.96
CA GLU A 260 20.19 4.35 -9.49
C GLU A 260 19.06 5.37 -9.59
N ALA A 261 19.35 6.65 -9.30
CA ALA A 261 18.38 7.74 -9.36
C ALA A 261 17.79 7.92 -10.78
N SER A 262 18.64 7.83 -11.82
CA SER A 262 18.19 7.94 -13.22
C SER A 262 17.20 6.84 -13.61
N VAL A 263 17.34 5.64 -13.04
CA VAL A 263 16.44 4.50 -13.31
C VAL A 263 15.18 4.62 -12.45
N ALA A 264 15.33 5.03 -11.19
CA ALA A 264 14.22 5.24 -10.25
C ALA A 264 13.38 6.48 -10.57
N GLY A 265 13.83 7.37 -11.46
CA GLY A 265 13.10 8.59 -11.83
C GLY A 265 12.98 9.59 -10.68
N THR A 266 13.75 9.38 -9.62
CA THR A 266 13.83 10.20 -8.41
C THR A 266 15.20 9.99 -7.79
N ARG A 267 15.71 11.02 -7.10
CA ARG A 267 16.93 10.92 -6.29
C ARG A 267 16.71 10.21 -4.95
N TYR A 268 15.47 9.93 -4.57
CA TYR A 268 15.13 9.34 -3.28
C TYR A 268 14.96 7.83 -3.37
N ASN A 269 15.43 7.13 -2.34
CA ASN A 269 15.18 5.71 -2.17
C ASN A 269 13.76 5.51 -1.60
N VAL A 270 12.77 5.48 -2.48
CA VAL A 270 11.35 5.37 -2.09
C VAL A 270 11.07 4.13 -1.22
N PRO A 271 11.57 2.92 -1.54
CA PRO A 271 11.42 1.77 -0.65
C PRO A 271 12.02 1.97 0.74
N LEU A 272 13.18 2.63 0.84
CA LEU A 272 13.78 2.94 2.13
C LEU A 272 12.93 3.94 2.93
N ILE A 273 12.38 4.97 2.29
CA ILE A 273 11.45 5.91 2.95
C ILE A 273 10.21 5.17 3.45
N ASN A 274 9.60 4.33 2.62
CA ASN A 274 8.43 3.54 2.99
C ASN A 274 8.73 2.63 4.19
N SER A 275 9.83 1.89 4.16
CA SER A 275 10.28 1.04 5.26
C SER A 275 10.61 1.82 6.53
N LEU A 276 11.31 2.97 6.42
CA LEU A 276 11.63 3.82 7.56
C LEU A 276 10.37 4.32 8.25
N VAL A 277 9.44 4.90 7.48
CA VAL A 277 8.17 5.41 8.00
C VAL A 277 7.44 4.28 8.70
N PHE A 278 7.20 3.17 7.99
CA PHE A 278 6.47 2.03 8.53
C PHE A 278 7.10 1.49 9.81
N TYR A 279 8.41 1.24 9.80
CA TYR A 279 9.15 0.66 10.90
C TYR A 279 9.14 1.56 12.15
N VAL A 280 9.38 2.86 11.99
CA VAL A 280 9.34 3.83 13.10
C VAL A 280 7.95 3.86 13.73
N GLY A 281 6.89 3.90 12.92
CA GLY A 281 5.53 3.92 13.46
C GLY A 281 5.14 2.61 14.17
N ILE A 282 5.54 1.43 13.67
CA ILE A 282 5.24 0.18 14.40
C ILE A 282 6.00 0.09 15.72
N GLN A 283 7.24 0.58 15.79
CA GLN A 283 7.98 0.64 17.05
C GLN A 283 7.26 1.57 18.03
N ALA A 284 6.84 2.75 17.60
CA ALA A 284 6.09 3.70 18.43
C ALA A 284 4.77 3.09 18.95
N VAL A 285 3.99 2.41 18.09
CA VAL A 285 2.74 1.75 18.45
C VAL A 285 2.96 0.60 19.45
N GLN A 286 3.99 -0.22 19.25
CA GLN A 286 4.30 -1.33 20.15
C GLN A 286 4.63 -0.83 21.57
N GLN A 287 5.41 0.25 21.69
CA GLN A 287 5.72 0.85 22.98
C GLN A 287 4.47 1.41 23.66
N LEU A 288 3.62 2.13 22.92
CA LEU A 288 2.33 2.62 23.40
C LEU A 288 1.44 1.51 23.99
N GLN A 289 1.44 0.33 23.38
CA GLN A 289 0.66 -0.82 23.84
C GLN A 289 1.26 -1.46 25.09
N LEU A 290 2.58 -1.61 25.17
CA LEU A 290 3.26 -2.15 26.36
C LEU A 290 2.97 -1.31 27.61
N ASN A 291 2.93 0.01 27.46
CA ASN A 291 2.67 0.92 28.58
C ASN A 291 1.22 0.83 29.10
N LYS A 292 0.24 0.60 28.21
CA LYS A 292 -1.15 0.36 28.61
C LYS A 292 -1.35 -0.97 29.35
N ALA A 293 -0.51 -1.97 29.07
CA ALA A 293 -0.60 -3.31 29.66
C ALA A 293 0.05 -3.41 31.06
N ASN A 294 0.91 -2.46 31.46
CA ASN A 294 1.57 -2.42 32.78
C ASN A 294 1.22 -1.14 33.57
N PRO A 295 0.01 -1.00 34.13
CA PRO A 295 -0.40 0.19 34.89
C PRO A 295 0.30 0.33 36.26
N SER A 296 0.99 -0.72 36.74
CA SER A 296 1.53 -0.83 38.10
C SER A 296 2.76 0.04 38.39
N ALA A 297 3.32 0.73 37.38
CA ALA A 297 4.37 1.72 37.58
C ALA A 297 3.85 3.17 37.59
N SER A 298 2.55 3.41 37.36
CA SER A 298 1.97 4.74 37.16
C SER A 298 0.65 4.94 37.91
N VAL A 299 0.56 4.49 39.17
CA VAL A 299 -0.69 4.59 39.98
C VAL A 299 -0.83 5.94 40.71
N GLN A 300 -0.10 6.98 40.31
CA GLN A 300 -0.32 8.33 40.82
C GLN A 300 -0.26 9.35 39.68
N GLN A 301 -1.34 9.43 38.89
CA GLN A 301 -1.96 10.67 38.38
C GLN A 301 -2.86 10.35 37.18
N ILE A 302 -4.18 10.42 37.40
CA ILE A 302 -5.25 10.17 36.42
C ILE A 302 -5.35 11.27 35.32
N ASN A 303 -4.30 12.03 35.02
CA ASN A 303 -4.37 13.06 33.96
C ASN A 303 -3.09 13.32 33.15
N HIS A 304 -1.99 12.60 33.33
CA HIS A 304 -0.79 12.80 32.50
C HIS A 304 -0.09 11.49 32.13
N ILE A 305 0.20 11.34 30.84
CA ILE A 305 1.02 10.28 30.23
C ILE A 305 2.41 10.27 30.92
N SER A 306 3.00 9.10 31.18
CA SER A 306 4.29 9.00 31.89
C SER A 306 5.42 9.70 31.10
N PRO A 307 6.41 10.33 31.77
CA PRO A 307 7.50 11.06 31.11
C PRO A 307 8.37 10.21 30.16
N MET A 308 8.53 8.91 30.46
CA MET A 308 9.27 7.98 29.58
C MET A 308 8.48 7.58 28.33
N ASP A 309 7.16 7.63 28.39
CA ASP A 309 6.26 7.26 27.29
C ASP A 309 6.12 8.40 26.29
N ILE A 310 6.07 9.64 26.81
CA ILE A 310 6.20 10.87 26.01
C ILE A 310 7.57 10.91 25.33
N PHE A 311 8.63 10.41 25.98
CA PHE A 311 9.99 10.49 25.46
C PHE A 311 10.19 9.71 24.16
N GLN A 312 9.79 8.43 24.07
CA GLN A 312 9.99 7.63 22.84
C GLN A 312 8.95 7.88 21.74
N ILE A 313 7.72 8.24 22.09
CA ILE A 313 6.77 8.80 21.10
C ILE A 313 7.32 10.12 20.58
N GLY A 314 7.93 10.91 21.46
CA GLY A 314 8.72 12.09 21.13
C GLY A 314 9.81 11.77 20.12
N THR A 315 10.70 10.80 20.39
CA THR A 315 11.79 10.46 19.47
C THR A 315 11.31 9.96 18.11
N ALA A 316 10.30 9.09 18.07
CA ALA A 316 9.70 8.65 16.80
C ALA A 316 9.07 9.83 16.03
N THR A 317 8.39 10.73 16.75
CA THR A 317 7.81 11.95 16.19
C THR A 317 8.89 12.92 15.71
N ASP A 318 10.05 12.98 16.39
CA ASP A 318 11.18 13.82 16.04
C ASP A 318 11.84 13.38 14.74
N ILE A 319 11.85 12.07 14.43
CA ILE A 319 12.24 11.59 13.10
C ILE A 319 11.34 12.20 12.03
N PHE A 320 10.00 12.12 12.21
CA PHE A 320 9.06 12.68 11.24
C PHE A 320 9.16 14.22 11.14
N ARG A 321 9.33 14.91 12.28
CA ARG A 321 9.49 16.36 12.34
C ARG A 321 10.78 16.82 11.65
N SER A 322 11.89 16.12 11.91
CA SER A 322 13.18 16.38 11.26
C SER A 322 13.06 16.22 9.75
N LEU A 323 12.51 15.09 9.28
CA LEU A 323 12.36 14.82 7.86
C LEU A 323 11.42 15.81 7.16
N ILE A 324 10.27 16.14 7.74
CA ILE A 324 9.34 17.09 7.11
C ILE A 324 9.92 18.51 7.01
N THR A 325 10.85 18.87 7.90
CA THR A 325 11.48 20.21 7.92
C THR A 325 12.68 20.29 6.99
N SER A 326 13.43 19.18 6.86
CA SER A 326 14.74 19.18 6.23
C SER A 326 14.77 18.59 4.81
N LEU A 327 13.75 17.80 4.42
CA LEU A 327 13.58 17.35 3.05
C LEU A 327 13.06 18.49 2.16
N ASP A 328 13.39 18.41 0.87
CA ASP A 328 12.82 19.31 -0.13
C ASP A 328 11.38 18.92 -0.49
N THR A 329 10.78 19.63 -1.45
CA THR A 329 9.39 19.40 -1.88
C THR A 329 9.16 17.95 -2.36
N GLU A 330 10.09 17.35 -3.08
CA GLU A 330 9.98 15.97 -3.57
C GLU A 330 10.07 14.96 -2.43
N GLY A 331 11.10 15.08 -1.57
CA GLY A 331 11.28 14.21 -0.42
C GLY A 331 10.11 14.28 0.57
N ARG A 332 9.59 15.50 0.84
CA ARG A 332 8.39 15.69 1.67
C ARG A 332 7.15 15.03 1.05
N TYR A 333 6.97 15.14 -0.26
CA TYR A 333 5.85 14.48 -0.96
C TYR A 333 5.92 12.95 -0.82
N LEU A 334 7.11 12.36 -0.95
CA LEU A 334 7.32 10.91 -0.77
C LEU A 334 7.10 10.47 0.68
N LEU A 335 7.63 11.23 1.65
CA LEU A 335 7.42 10.99 3.08
C LEU A 335 5.93 11.01 3.45
N LEU A 336 5.22 12.06 3.04
CA LEU A 336 3.79 12.20 3.30
C LEU A 336 2.97 11.11 2.62
N ASN A 337 3.35 10.68 1.41
CA ASN A 337 2.74 9.54 0.76
C ASN A 337 2.94 8.22 1.54
N ALA A 338 4.14 8.01 2.10
CA ALA A 338 4.45 6.83 2.92
C ALA A 338 3.61 6.81 4.21
N ILE A 339 3.42 7.97 4.84
CA ILE A 339 2.52 8.15 6.00
C ILE A 339 1.06 7.89 5.59
N ALA A 340 0.58 8.51 4.52
CA ALA A 340 -0.79 8.41 4.05
C ALA A 340 -1.18 6.98 3.61
N ASN A 341 -0.20 6.15 3.19
CA ASN A 341 -0.44 4.73 2.91
C ASN A 341 -0.90 3.93 4.14
N GLN A 342 -0.67 4.45 5.34
CA GLN A 342 -1.05 3.77 6.58
C GLN A 342 -2.46 4.15 7.05
N LEU A 343 -3.10 5.14 6.40
CA LEU A 343 -4.45 5.62 6.70
C LEU A 343 -5.51 4.70 6.05
N ARG A 344 -5.66 3.48 6.58
CA ARG A 344 -6.51 2.40 6.03
C ARG A 344 -7.75 2.18 6.88
N TYR A 345 -8.14 0.94 7.19
CA TYR A 345 -9.26 0.64 8.08
C TYR A 345 -8.93 0.90 9.56
N PRO A 346 -9.91 0.93 10.49
CA PRO A 346 -9.64 1.07 11.92
C PRO A 346 -8.64 0.04 12.43
N ASN A 347 -7.45 0.50 12.82
CA ASN A 347 -6.37 -0.28 13.44
C ASN A 347 -5.39 0.67 14.13
N SER A 348 -4.47 0.14 14.93
CA SER A 348 -3.52 0.96 15.68
C SER A 348 -2.53 1.75 14.83
N HIS A 349 -2.14 1.25 13.65
CA HIS A 349 -1.27 2.02 12.76
C HIS A 349 -2.05 3.20 12.17
N THR A 350 -3.26 2.96 11.65
CA THR A 350 -4.10 4.02 11.09
C THR A 350 -4.38 5.12 12.10
N HIS A 351 -4.65 4.77 13.37
CA HIS A 351 -4.80 5.75 14.44
C HIS A 351 -3.51 6.56 14.67
N TYR A 352 -2.37 5.89 14.80
CA TYR A 352 -1.07 6.53 14.98
C TYR A 352 -0.71 7.48 13.82
N TYR A 353 -0.83 7.05 12.58
CA TYR A 353 -0.47 7.88 11.42
C TYR A 353 -1.49 8.99 11.15
N SER A 354 -2.76 8.81 11.55
CA SER A 354 -3.72 9.92 11.57
C SER A 354 -3.28 10.99 12.55
N PHE A 355 -2.88 10.60 13.77
CA PHE A 355 -2.31 11.51 14.75
C PHE A 355 -1.05 12.21 14.23
N ILE A 356 -0.07 11.47 13.67
CA ILE A 356 1.15 12.05 13.12
C ILE A 356 0.83 13.06 12.00
N THR A 357 -0.10 12.74 11.10
CA THR A 357 -0.48 13.66 10.00
C THR A 357 -1.02 14.98 10.55
N LEU A 358 -1.96 14.91 11.50
CA LEU A 358 -2.58 16.08 12.12
C LEU A 358 -1.58 16.88 12.98
N TYR A 359 -0.70 16.17 13.68
CA TYR A 359 0.39 16.76 14.46
C TYR A 359 1.35 17.56 13.57
N LEU A 360 1.85 16.96 12.49
CA LEU A 360 2.75 17.62 11.56
C LEU A 360 2.10 18.85 10.89
N PHE A 361 0.78 18.81 10.65
CA PHE A 361 0.04 19.97 10.15
C PHE A 361 -0.02 21.11 11.19
N SER A 362 -0.33 20.77 12.44
CA SER A 362 -0.45 21.73 13.54
C SER A 362 0.89 22.40 13.88
N GLU A 363 1.99 21.63 13.85
CA GLU A 363 3.32 22.08 14.25
C GLU A 363 4.16 22.62 13.08
N ALA A 364 3.60 22.64 11.87
CA ALA A 364 4.28 23.16 10.70
C ALA A 364 4.60 24.65 10.87
N THR A 365 5.88 25.00 10.77
CA THR A 365 6.35 26.39 10.82
C THR A 365 6.21 27.11 9.48
N GLN A 366 6.14 26.35 8.38
CA GLN A 366 6.00 26.86 7.02
C GLN A 366 4.69 26.38 6.40
N GLU A 367 3.94 27.31 5.81
CA GLU A 367 2.64 27.02 5.19
C GLU A 367 2.74 26.00 4.04
N ILE A 368 3.85 25.99 3.30
CA ILE A 368 4.09 24.99 2.23
C ILE A 368 4.01 23.55 2.75
N THR A 369 4.39 23.29 4.01
CA THR A 369 4.27 21.95 4.61
C THR A 369 2.79 21.59 4.84
N GLN A 370 2.00 22.55 5.30
CA GLN A 370 0.54 22.38 5.49
C GLN A 370 -0.16 22.16 4.15
N GLU A 371 0.23 22.92 3.12
CA GLU A 371 -0.26 22.74 1.75
C GLU A 371 0.08 21.34 1.22
N GLN A 372 1.32 20.86 1.39
CA GLN A 372 1.71 19.53 0.94
C GLN A 372 0.96 18.39 1.66
N ILE A 373 0.77 18.50 2.98
CA ILE A 373 -0.06 17.54 3.74
C ILE A 373 -1.48 17.52 3.15
N THR A 374 -2.06 18.71 2.95
CA THR A 374 -3.41 18.85 2.39
C THR A 374 -3.49 18.26 0.98
N ARG A 375 -2.50 18.54 0.12
CA ARG A 375 -2.41 18.02 -1.24
C ARG A 375 -2.41 16.49 -1.26
N VAL A 376 -1.58 15.84 -0.44
CA VAL A 376 -1.49 14.37 -0.38
C VAL A 376 -2.80 13.73 0.09
N LEU A 377 -3.50 14.35 1.04
CA LEU A 377 -4.81 13.86 1.47
C LEU A 377 -5.87 14.08 0.37
N LEU A 378 -5.90 15.28 -0.21
CA LEU A 378 -6.91 15.70 -1.17
C LEU A 378 -6.79 14.95 -2.50
N GLU A 379 -5.58 14.79 -3.05
CA GLU A 379 -5.37 14.08 -4.33
C GLU A 379 -5.87 12.64 -4.26
N ARG A 380 -5.86 12.03 -3.07
CA ARG A 380 -6.41 10.69 -2.81
C ARG A 380 -7.92 10.66 -2.64
N LEU A 381 -8.58 11.80 -2.44
CA LEU A 381 -10.03 11.92 -2.29
C LEU A 381 -10.74 12.40 -3.55
N ILE A 382 -10.06 13.13 -4.45
CA ILE A 382 -10.65 13.60 -5.71
C ILE A 382 -10.85 12.51 -6.76
N VAL A 383 -10.19 11.37 -6.60
CA VAL A 383 -10.35 10.22 -7.51
C VAL A 383 -11.64 9.47 -7.25
N ASN A 384 -12.00 8.57 -8.17
CA ASN A 384 -13.17 7.73 -8.01
C ASN A 384 -13.01 6.79 -6.80
N ARG A 385 -14.15 6.41 -6.21
CA ARG A 385 -14.20 5.39 -5.16
C ARG A 385 -13.49 4.10 -5.61
N PRO A 386 -12.90 3.33 -4.69
CA PRO A 386 -13.00 3.46 -3.23
C PRO A 386 -12.01 4.48 -2.63
N HIS A 387 -12.30 4.91 -1.40
CA HIS A 387 -11.44 5.77 -0.59
C HIS A 387 -11.11 5.06 0.73
N PRO A 388 -9.84 5.04 1.18
CA PRO A 388 -9.48 4.46 2.46
C PRO A 388 -10.20 5.15 3.63
N TRP A 389 -10.69 4.37 4.60
CA TRP A 389 -11.47 4.89 5.72
C TRP A 389 -10.69 5.92 6.56
N GLY A 390 -9.47 5.58 6.94
CA GLY A 390 -8.59 6.40 7.76
C GLY A 390 -8.21 7.69 7.06
N LEU A 391 -8.02 7.65 5.73
CA LEU A 391 -7.78 8.84 4.93
C LEU A 391 -8.94 9.83 5.04
N LEU A 392 -10.19 9.35 4.87
CA LEU A 392 -11.39 10.17 5.03
C LEU A 392 -11.46 10.75 6.45
N ILE A 393 -11.26 9.90 7.47
CA ILE A 393 -11.30 10.31 8.86
C ILE A 393 -10.28 11.40 9.19
N THR A 394 -9.01 11.21 8.78
CA THR A 394 -7.94 12.20 8.99
C THR A 394 -8.27 13.51 8.29
N PHE A 395 -8.78 13.46 7.05
CA PHE A 395 -9.14 14.67 6.32
C PHE A 395 -10.34 15.40 6.92
N ILE A 396 -11.38 14.66 7.36
CA ILE A 396 -12.55 15.21 8.04
C ILE A 396 -12.14 15.92 9.34
N GLU A 397 -11.28 15.28 10.13
CA GLU A 397 -10.77 15.87 11.38
C GLU A 397 -10.00 17.16 11.11
N LEU A 398 -9.13 17.17 10.08
CA LEU A 398 -8.35 18.33 9.69
C LEU A 398 -9.24 19.54 9.34
N ILE A 399 -10.32 19.33 8.59
CA ILE A 399 -11.18 20.42 8.11
C ILE A 399 -12.29 20.83 9.09
N LYS A 400 -12.71 19.93 10.00
CA LYS A 400 -13.80 20.21 10.95
C LYS A 400 -13.30 20.74 12.28
N ASN A 401 -12.16 20.27 12.77
CA ASN A 401 -11.68 20.66 14.08
C ASN A 401 -11.06 22.07 14.03
N PRO A 402 -11.65 23.07 14.70
CA PRO A 402 -11.18 24.45 14.64
C PRO A 402 -9.74 24.62 15.15
N ARG A 403 -9.21 23.66 15.92
CA ARG A 403 -7.82 23.65 16.39
C ARG A 403 -6.80 23.77 15.26
N TYR A 404 -7.08 23.20 14.08
CA TYR A 404 -6.13 23.22 12.96
C TYR A 404 -6.20 24.53 12.16
N ASN A 405 -7.26 25.32 12.35
CA ASN A 405 -7.48 26.59 11.66
C ASN A 405 -7.34 26.46 10.13
N PHE A 406 -7.85 25.35 9.57
CA PHE A 406 -7.63 24.94 8.17
C PHE A 406 -8.14 25.97 7.16
N TRP A 407 -9.38 26.43 7.32
CA TRP A 407 -10.04 27.35 6.39
C TRP A 407 -9.47 28.77 6.39
N SER A 408 -8.59 29.11 7.33
CA SER A 408 -7.91 30.41 7.34
C SER A 408 -6.63 30.44 6.50
N ARG A 409 -6.16 29.29 6.01
CA ARG A 409 -4.88 29.18 5.30
C ARG A 409 -5.00 29.74 3.89
N SER A 410 -3.95 30.36 3.36
CA SER A 410 -4.06 31.03 2.05
C SER A 410 -4.24 30.02 0.91
N PHE A 411 -3.67 28.82 1.04
CA PHE A 411 -3.79 27.77 0.02
C PHE A 411 -5.21 27.20 -0.11
N THR A 412 -6.10 27.38 0.88
CA THR A 412 -7.51 26.94 0.73
C THR A 412 -8.32 27.86 -0.17
N HIS A 413 -7.82 29.08 -0.39
CA HIS A 413 -8.45 30.15 -1.17
C HIS A 413 -7.63 30.53 -2.40
N CYS A 414 -6.65 29.72 -2.80
CA CYS A 414 -5.73 30.05 -3.87
C CYS A 414 -6.40 30.10 -5.26
N ALA A 415 -7.50 29.36 -5.44
CA ALA A 415 -8.32 29.35 -6.64
C ALA A 415 -9.78 28.95 -6.31
N PRO A 416 -10.78 29.54 -6.98
CA PRO A 416 -12.20 29.19 -6.75
C PRO A 416 -12.51 27.70 -6.98
N GLU A 417 -11.79 27.02 -7.87
CA GLU A 417 -11.95 25.60 -8.12
C GLU A 417 -11.49 24.74 -6.93
N ILE A 418 -10.42 25.17 -6.24
CA ILE A 418 -9.87 24.49 -5.07
C ILE A 418 -10.80 24.66 -3.87
N GLU A 419 -11.34 25.86 -3.68
CA GLU A 419 -12.33 26.14 -2.63
C GLU A 419 -13.59 25.26 -2.82
N LYS A 420 -14.17 25.27 -4.04
CA LYS A 420 -15.31 24.41 -4.39
C LYS A 420 -15.01 22.92 -4.22
N LEU A 421 -13.78 22.50 -4.52
CA LEU A 421 -13.34 21.12 -4.33
C LEU A 421 -13.34 20.76 -2.84
N PHE A 422 -12.77 21.61 -1.98
CA PHE A 422 -12.78 21.42 -0.53
C PHE A 422 -14.21 21.36 0.01
N GLU A 423 -15.09 22.28 -0.40
CA GLU A 423 -16.50 22.27 -0.03
C GLU A 423 -17.24 21.01 -0.52
N SER A 424 -16.94 20.53 -1.72
CA SER A 424 -17.53 19.30 -2.27
C SER A 424 -17.11 18.08 -1.45
N VAL A 425 -15.81 17.95 -1.15
CA VAL A 425 -15.30 16.85 -0.32
C VAL A 425 -15.88 16.95 1.08
N ALA A 426 -15.89 18.14 1.68
CA ALA A 426 -16.48 18.42 2.98
C ALA A 426 -17.96 17.97 3.02
N ARG A 427 -18.79 18.40 2.06
CA ARG A 427 -20.20 18.00 1.96
C ARG A 427 -20.36 16.49 1.76
N SER A 428 -19.55 15.89 0.90
CA SER A 428 -19.60 14.43 0.63
C SER A 428 -19.26 13.59 1.87
N CYS A 429 -18.49 14.15 2.79
CA CYS A 429 -18.13 13.56 4.08
C CYS A 429 -19.05 14.01 5.25
N GLY A 430 -20.21 14.59 4.96
CA GLY A 430 -21.15 15.07 5.98
C GLY A 430 -20.63 16.25 6.82
N ALA A 431 -19.74 17.08 6.28
CA ALA A 431 -19.36 18.35 6.89
C ALA A 431 -20.32 19.46 6.43
N LYS A 432 -20.96 20.13 7.40
CA LYS A 432 -21.55 21.45 7.15
C LYS A 432 -20.41 22.45 7.25
N VAL A 433 -20.18 23.22 6.19
CA VAL A 433 -19.31 24.40 6.23
C VAL A 433 -19.96 25.36 7.24
N VAL A 434 -19.18 25.83 8.22
CA VAL A 434 -19.65 26.84 9.17
C VAL A 434 -19.71 28.14 8.40
N ASP A 435 -20.92 28.57 8.08
CA ASP A 435 -21.19 29.88 7.47
C ASP A 435 -20.91 30.94 8.54
N GLU A 436 -19.78 31.65 8.45
CA GLU A 436 -19.55 32.84 9.27
C GLU A 436 -20.49 33.94 8.77
N GLY A 437 -21.59 34.10 9.50
CA GLY A 437 -22.69 34.97 9.14
C GLY A 437 -22.26 36.42 8.86
N ILE A 438 -22.42 36.83 7.61
CA ILE A 438 -22.61 38.23 7.27
C ILE A 438 -24.02 38.60 7.72
N SER A 439 -24.12 39.18 8.91
CA SER A 439 -25.32 39.89 9.36
C SER A 439 -25.48 41.13 8.50
N VAL A 440 -26.28 41.04 7.44
CA VAL A 440 -26.84 42.22 6.79
C VAL A 440 -27.85 42.80 7.77
N GLN A 441 -27.45 43.89 8.42
CA GLN A 441 -28.40 44.78 9.09
C GLN A 441 -29.30 45.38 8.00
N ASP A 442 -30.56 44.96 7.98
CA ASP A 442 -31.60 45.67 7.24
C ASP A 442 -31.76 47.07 7.84
N GLY A 443 -31.21 48.05 7.14
CA GLY A 443 -31.47 49.46 7.33
C GLY A 443 -32.80 49.82 6.69
N SER A 444 -33.72 50.30 7.53
CA SER A 444 -34.90 51.09 7.21
C SER A 444 -34.78 52.00 5.98
N HIS A 445 -35.68 51.84 5.01
CA HIS A 445 -36.72 52.82 4.65
C HIS A 445 -37.71 52.26 3.63
#